data_AF-A0A8K0NMU5-F1
#
_entry.id   AF-A0A8K0NMU5-F1
#
_cell.length_a   1.000
_cell.length_b   1.000
_cell.length_c   1.000
_cell.angle_alpha   90.00
_cell.angle_beta   90.00
_cell.angle_gamma   90.00
#
_symmetry.space_group_name_H-M   'P 1'
#
loop_
_entity.id
_entity.type
_entity.pdbx_description
1 polymer ?
#
loop_
_entity_poly.entity_id
_entity_poly.type
_entity_poly.pdbx_seq_one_letter_code
_entity_poly.pdbx_strand_id
1 'polypeptide(L)'
;MTNGLPAVLILGGLNTASRQLAIFLVSGDQGEVPKAAHEQRPPLVKYLRIADRFSVQPETTYLGRAFKGILERDDVDYRQANLAVPSKVAEIFTPPPGIESFDYVFDLTGETRPDRPEVIYVQQCYALPLALARHASTLSSPPRAYVRLVPPAYVMSNSVTGGYTERFVEAKKEKKGGMFRSKDKGSEGLGPKPDGVRGRWWHEGVRAQAAVPGLNFVAIRAGEIYGEAFGEGQVLARLVIAHVYKHKQEKMEFLHSGDLRLHTVHVRDAVRAMFEVAHWVASQGRAAADQIAGEEMPCAWAWSTGKDGDEEKQGMKLVPDLLDPSAQIVAPYFNVVDDGDTTQDKLAKACSDVFSIKYGFHSSVVSSLVTSFNRTDFGALVDDINEDH
;
A
#
# COMPACT_ATOMS: atom_id res chain seq x y z
N MET A 1 32.21 0.48 12.10
CA MET A 1 31.57 0.51 13.42
C MET A 1 30.05 0.54 13.22
N THR A 2 29.40 -0.63 13.22
CA THR A 2 27.96 -0.82 12.95
C THR A 2 27.11 -0.93 14.23
N ASN A 3 27.73 -0.83 15.42
CA ASN A 3 27.09 -1.09 16.72
C ASN A 3 25.88 -0.18 17.06
N GLY A 4 25.65 0.91 16.32
CA GLY A 4 24.49 1.79 16.50
C GLY A 4 23.36 1.61 15.47
N LEU A 5 23.55 0.81 14.41
CA LEU A 5 22.56 0.66 13.35
C LEU A 5 21.48 -0.38 13.74
N PRO A 6 20.23 -0.23 13.29
CA PRO A 6 19.16 -1.18 13.55
C PRO A 6 19.36 -2.51 12.82
N ALA A 7 18.94 -3.61 13.43
CA ALA A 7 18.66 -4.87 12.73
C ALA A 7 17.21 -4.85 12.23
N VAL A 8 16.98 -5.24 10.98
CA VAL A 8 15.68 -5.07 10.33
C VAL A 8 15.12 -6.40 9.84
N LEU A 9 13.80 -6.57 9.97
CA LEU A 9 13.01 -7.65 9.38
C LEU A 9 11.97 -7.07 8.41
N ILE A 10 11.95 -7.55 7.16
CA ILE A 10 10.92 -7.25 6.17
C ILE A 10 10.03 -8.49 5.99
N LEU A 11 8.71 -8.32 6.12
CA LEU A 11 7.70 -9.36 6.00
C LEU A 11 6.87 -9.16 4.72
N GLY A 12 6.94 -10.13 3.81
CA GLY A 12 6.19 -10.14 2.56
C GLY A 12 6.67 -9.09 1.55
N GLY A 13 5.82 -8.79 0.57
CA GLY A 13 5.97 -7.67 -0.36
C GLY A 13 7.08 -7.81 -1.41
N LEU A 14 7.60 -9.02 -1.67
CA LEU A 14 8.69 -9.19 -2.64
C LEU A 14 8.30 -8.78 -4.06
N ASN A 15 7.03 -8.87 -4.43
CA ASN A 15 6.49 -8.36 -5.70
C ASN A 15 6.16 -6.86 -5.68
N THR A 16 6.18 -6.20 -4.52
CA THR A 16 5.83 -4.79 -4.32
C THR A 16 7.07 -3.99 -3.86
N ALA A 17 7.05 -3.39 -2.67
CA ALA A 17 8.05 -2.43 -2.21
C ALA A 17 9.25 -3.07 -1.46
N SER A 18 9.19 -4.34 -1.08
CA SER A 18 10.24 -4.98 -0.24
C SER A 18 11.60 -5.01 -0.90
N ARG A 19 11.65 -5.21 -2.23
CA ARG A 19 12.90 -5.20 -2.99
C ARG A 19 13.60 -3.85 -2.87
N GLN A 20 12.85 -2.77 -3.08
CA GLN A 20 13.37 -1.41 -3.03
C GLN A 20 13.72 -0.97 -1.62
N LEU A 21 12.93 -1.39 -0.62
CA LEU A 21 13.23 -1.14 0.79
C LEU A 21 14.55 -1.82 1.17
N ALA A 22 14.73 -3.09 0.82
CA ALA A 22 15.96 -3.82 1.07
C ALA A 22 17.17 -3.16 0.40
N ILE A 23 17.05 -2.76 -0.88
CA ILE A 23 18.10 -2.04 -1.60
C ILE A 23 18.43 -0.73 -0.87
N PHE A 24 17.44 0.08 -0.52
CA PHE A 24 17.62 1.34 0.20
C PHE A 24 18.38 1.14 1.52
N LEU A 25 17.97 0.17 2.34
CA LEU A 25 18.55 -0.09 3.66
C LEU A 25 20.03 -0.49 3.59
N VAL A 26 20.41 -1.35 2.64
CA VAL A 26 21.80 -1.86 2.57
C VAL A 26 22.72 -1.01 1.70
N SER A 27 22.17 -0.24 0.76
CA SER A 27 22.94 0.66 -0.09
C SER A 27 23.18 2.03 0.54
N GLY A 28 22.45 2.40 1.60
CA GLY A 28 22.64 3.69 2.26
C GLY A 28 22.08 4.87 1.47
N ASP A 29 21.03 4.67 0.67
CA ASP A 29 20.53 5.72 -0.22
C ASP A 29 19.90 6.91 0.55
N GLN A 30 20.67 7.97 0.78
CA GLN A 30 20.28 9.14 1.60
C GLN A 30 19.29 10.15 0.99
N GLY A 31 18.70 9.91 -0.18
CA GLY A 31 17.88 10.97 -0.81
C GLY A 31 18.33 11.35 -2.21
N GLU A 32 19.64 11.34 -2.42
CA GLU A 32 20.29 11.95 -3.57
C GLU A 32 20.64 10.92 -4.63
N VAL A 33 20.46 11.28 -5.91
CA VAL A 33 21.07 10.55 -7.03
C VAL A 33 22.58 10.50 -6.77
N PRO A 34 23.21 9.31 -6.75
CA PRO A 34 24.66 9.19 -6.56
C PRO A 34 25.40 10.10 -7.54
N LYS A 35 26.37 10.89 -7.05
CA LYS A 35 27.13 11.82 -7.90
C LYS A 35 28.03 11.07 -8.89
N ALA A 36 28.32 9.81 -8.59
CA ALA A 36 28.94 8.85 -9.49
C ALA A 36 28.25 7.49 -9.34
N ALA A 37 28.23 6.70 -10.42
CA ALA A 37 27.68 5.33 -10.42
C ALA A 37 28.38 4.37 -9.44
N HIS A 38 29.50 4.79 -8.83
CA HIS A 38 30.35 4.00 -7.93
C HIS A 38 30.38 4.56 -6.49
N GLU A 39 29.59 5.59 -6.19
CA GLU A 39 29.55 6.18 -4.84
C GLU A 39 29.01 5.16 -3.84
N GLN A 40 29.88 4.67 -2.95
CA GLN A 40 29.48 3.77 -1.87
C GLN A 40 29.03 4.59 -0.67
N ARG A 41 27.77 4.40 -0.26
CA ARG A 41 27.23 4.97 0.97
C ARG A 41 27.21 3.90 2.07
N PRO A 42 27.39 4.29 3.34
CA PRO A 42 27.30 3.33 4.44
C PRO A 42 25.86 2.79 4.55
N PRO A 43 25.68 1.51 4.89
CA PRO A 43 24.35 0.94 5.09
C PRO A 43 23.61 1.63 6.23
N LEU A 44 22.29 1.62 6.18
CA LEU A 44 21.39 2.14 7.22
C LEU A 44 21.07 1.10 8.30
N VAL A 45 21.49 -0.15 8.09
CA VAL A 45 21.19 -1.29 8.95
C VAL A 45 22.45 -2.09 9.22
N LYS A 46 22.53 -2.74 10.39
CA LYS A 46 23.62 -3.70 10.70
C LYS A 46 23.32 -5.11 10.20
N TYR A 47 22.04 -5.42 9.97
CA TYR A 47 21.55 -6.71 9.55
C TYR A 47 20.17 -6.57 8.93
N LEU A 48 19.90 -7.31 7.86
CA LEU A 48 18.59 -7.35 7.20
C LEU A 48 18.13 -8.79 7.01
N ARG A 49 16.95 -9.12 7.53
CA ARG A 49 16.20 -10.32 7.13
C ARG A 49 15.02 -9.96 6.24
N ILE A 50 14.79 -10.74 5.20
CA ILE A 50 13.62 -10.65 4.32
C ILE A 50 12.91 -12.00 4.34
N ALA A 51 11.61 -12.02 4.62
CA ALA A 51 10.82 -13.25 4.63
C ALA A 51 9.63 -13.13 3.68
N ASP A 52 9.54 -14.01 2.69
CA ASP A 52 8.44 -14.04 1.71
C ASP A 52 8.21 -15.48 1.22
N ARG A 53 7.03 -15.76 0.65
CA ARG A 53 6.67 -17.07 0.10
C ARG A 53 7.41 -17.41 -1.20
N PHE A 54 7.84 -16.39 -1.95
CA PHE A 54 8.51 -16.59 -3.22
C PHE A 54 9.90 -17.20 -3.03
N SER A 55 10.34 -18.00 -3.99
CA SER A 55 11.73 -18.46 -4.04
C SER A 55 12.58 -17.46 -4.80
N VAL A 56 13.80 -17.22 -4.32
CA VAL A 56 14.84 -16.45 -5.00
C VAL A 56 15.86 -17.35 -5.70
N GLN A 57 15.84 -18.65 -5.42
CA GLN A 57 16.72 -19.63 -6.04
C GLN A 57 16.06 -21.03 -6.03
N PRO A 58 15.50 -21.50 -7.16
CA PRO A 58 15.28 -20.74 -8.40
C PRO A 58 14.27 -19.61 -8.22
N GLU A 59 14.35 -18.57 -9.04
CA GLU A 59 13.45 -17.41 -8.94
C GLU A 59 12.02 -17.77 -9.37
N THR A 60 11.04 -17.57 -8.48
CA THR A 60 9.61 -17.75 -8.80
C THR A 60 8.86 -16.43 -8.99
N THR A 61 9.56 -15.31 -8.92
CA THR A 61 9.08 -13.96 -9.21
C THR A 61 10.21 -13.14 -9.79
N TYR A 62 9.89 -12.03 -10.46
CA TYR A 62 10.92 -11.10 -10.92
C TYR A 62 11.72 -10.58 -9.72
N LEU A 63 13.05 -10.48 -9.79
CA LEU A 63 13.86 -9.89 -8.72
C LEU A 63 14.55 -8.59 -9.12
N GLY A 64 14.96 -8.46 -10.39
CA GLY A 64 15.80 -7.36 -10.85
C GLY A 64 17.26 -7.47 -10.39
N ARG A 65 18.18 -6.89 -11.16
CA ARG A 65 19.64 -7.05 -10.95
C ARG A 65 20.11 -6.51 -9.58
N ALA A 66 19.63 -5.33 -9.20
CA ALA A 66 20.04 -4.69 -7.94
C ALA A 66 19.66 -5.55 -6.72
N PHE A 67 18.45 -6.11 -6.70
CA PHE A 67 18.01 -6.95 -5.59
C PHE A 67 18.81 -8.27 -5.53
N LYS A 68 19.11 -8.90 -6.67
CA LYS A 68 19.97 -10.09 -6.69
C LYS A 68 21.34 -9.82 -6.07
N GLY A 69 21.94 -8.68 -6.40
CA GLY A 69 23.25 -8.30 -5.85
C GLY A 69 23.23 -8.11 -4.33
N ILE A 70 22.13 -7.67 -3.73
CA ILE A 70 22.07 -7.55 -2.26
C ILE A 70 21.87 -8.90 -1.55
N LEU A 71 21.28 -9.89 -2.23
CA LEU A 71 21.11 -11.25 -1.67
C LEU A 71 22.45 -11.99 -1.51
N GLU A 72 23.51 -11.53 -2.18
CA GLU A 72 24.87 -12.08 -2.08
C GLU A 72 25.66 -11.54 -0.88
N ARG A 73 25.08 -10.60 -0.10
CA ARG A 73 25.76 -9.99 1.05
C ARG A 73 25.63 -10.86 2.31
N ASP A 74 26.70 -10.92 3.10
CA ASP A 74 26.73 -11.67 4.36
C ASP A 74 25.79 -11.10 5.46
N ASP A 75 25.44 -9.81 5.36
CA ASP A 75 24.53 -9.12 6.30
C ASP A 75 23.06 -9.11 5.84
N VAL A 76 22.73 -9.88 4.79
CA VAL A 76 21.38 -10.05 4.25
C VAL A 76 20.98 -11.51 4.30
N ASP A 77 19.87 -11.81 4.98
CA ASP A 77 19.31 -13.15 5.15
C ASP A 77 17.92 -13.23 4.51
N TYR A 78 17.82 -13.97 3.40
CA TYR A 78 16.52 -14.25 2.77
C TYR A 78 15.94 -15.57 3.25
N ARG A 79 14.68 -15.56 3.68
CA ARG A 79 13.94 -16.74 4.12
C ARG A 79 12.70 -16.94 3.27
N GLN A 80 12.70 -17.99 2.45
CA GLN A 80 11.48 -18.44 1.81
C GLN A 80 10.55 -19.07 2.85
N ALA A 81 9.43 -18.41 3.16
CA ALA A 81 8.48 -18.85 4.16
C ALA A 81 7.05 -18.43 3.82
N ASN A 82 6.10 -19.35 4.00
CA ASN A 82 4.69 -18.99 4.05
C ASN A 82 4.36 -18.40 5.42
N LEU A 83 4.26 -17.08 5.50
CA LEU A 83 3.99 -16.34 6.74
C LEU A 83 2.60 -16.62 7.35
N ALA A 84 1.71 -17.31 6.63
CA ALA A 84 0.45 -17.81 7.19
C ALA A 84 0.64 -19.05 8.10
N VAL A 85 1.85 -19.63 8.15
CA VAL A 85 2.16 -20.82 8.97
C VAL A 85 2.79 -20.37 10.30
N PRO A 86 2.14 -20.58 11.47
CA PRO A 86 2.62 -20.05 12.76
C PRO A 86 4.03 -20.49 13.15
N SER A 87 4.40 -21.75 12.88
CA SER A 87 5.75 -22.24 13.17
C SER A 87 6.83 -21.52 12.34
N LYS A 88 6.49 -21.10 11.11
CA LYS A 88 7.37 -20.30 10.27
C LYS A 88 7.49 -18.88 10.77
N VAL A 89 6.41 -18.28 11.26
CA VAL A 89 6.47 -16.96 11.91
C VAL A 89 7.50 -16.96 13.05
N ALA A 90 7.43 -17.93 13.97
CA ALA A 90 8.38 -18.04 15.08
C ALA A 90 9.85 -18.16 14.61
N GLU A 91 10.10 -18.96 13.57
CA GLU A 91 11.43 -19.10 12.96
C GLU A 91 11.93 -17.77 12.38
N ILE A 92 11.08 -17.04 11.66
CA ILE A 92 11.41 -15.77 11.00
C ILE A 92 11.77 -14.68 12.00
N PHE A 93 11.10 -14.62 13.14
CA PHE A 93 11.37 -13.62 14.19
C PHE A 93 12.57 -13.98 15.07
N THR A 94 13.16 -15.18 14.95
CA THR A 94 14.34 -15.59 15.73
C THR A 94 15.63 -15.04 15.09
N PRO A 95 16.33 -14.07 15.71
CA PRO A 95 17.53 -13.48 15.12
C PRO A 95 18.69 -14.49 15.00
N PRO A 96 19.65 -14.28 14.08
CA PRO A 96 20.86 -15.10 14.03
C PRO A 96 21.80 -14.82 15.22
N PRO A 97 22.80 -15.68 15.47
CA PRO A 97 23.85 -15.40 16.46
C PRO A 97 24.51 -14.03 16.23
N GLY A 98 24.67 -13.25 17.31
CA GLY A 98 25.24 -11.91 17.26
C GLY A 98 24.23 -10.78 17.03
N ILE A 99 22.97 -11.10 16.72
CA ILE A 99 21.85 -10.16 16.71
C ILE A 99 20.92 -10.50 17.88
N GLU A 100 20.67 -9.54 18.77
CA GLU A 100 19.82 -9.75 19.95
C GLU A 100 18.34 -9.78 19.59
N SER A 101 17.89 -8.84 18.77
CA SER A 101 16.51 -8.67 18.32
C SER A 101 16.46 -7.90 17.01
N PHE A 102 15.30 -7.90 16.36
CA PHE A 102 15.01 -6.99 15.26
C PHE A 102 14.52 -5.65 15.84
N ASP A 103 15.28 -4.59 15.58
CA ASP A 103 14.94 -3.22 15.99
C ASP A 103 13.69 -2.74 15.23
N TYR A 104 13.66 -2.90 13.91
CA TYR A 104 12.53 -2.50 13.06
C TYR A 104 11.94 -3.69 12.31
N VAL A 105 10.61 -3.75 12.26
CA VAL A 105 9.85 -4.70 11.45
C VAL A 105 9.02 -3.90 10.43
N PHE A 106 9.17 -4.23 9.16
CA PHE A 106 8.37 -3.69 8.07
C PHE A 106 7.41 -4.76 7.57
N ASP A 107 6.12 -4.52 7.75
CA ASP A 107 5.06 -5.42 7.33
C ASP A 107 4.43 -4.94 6.02
N LEU A 108 4.80 -5.63 4.93
CA LEU A 108 4.34 -5.39 3.56
C LEU A 108 3.43 -6.53 3.09
N THR A 109 2.92 -7.35 4.01
CA THR A 109 2.01 -8.45 3.69
C THR A 109 0.63 -7.95 3.28
N GLY A 110 -0.10 -8.72 2.48
CA GLY A 110 -1.48 -8.40 2.11
C GLY A 110 -1.81 -8.76 0.68
N GLU A 111 -3.06 -8.53 0.30
CA GLU A 111 -3.56 -8.78 -1.06
C GLU A 111 -3.96 -7.45 -1.70
N THR A 112 -3.21 -7.06 -2.72
CA THR A 112 -3.33 -5.78 -3.42
C THR A 112 -4.35 -5.84 -4.54
N ARG A 113 -4.61 -7.03 -5.11
CA ARG A 113 -5.49 -7.17 -6.28
C ARG A 113 -6.96 -7.02 -5.87
N PRO A 114 -7.77 -6.28 -6.65
CA PRO A 114 -9.17 -6.00 -6.33
C PRO A 114 -10.14 -7.15 -6.68
N ASP A 115 -9.68 -8.17 -7.40
CA ASP A 115 -10.48 -9.24 -8.01
C ASP A 115 -10.54 -10.54 -7.17
N ARG A 116 -10.39 -10.44 -5.85
CA ARG A 116 -10.31 -11.61 -4.97
C ARG A 116 -11.62 -11.85 -4.21
N PRO A 117 -11.97 -13.12 -3.93
CA PRO A 117 -13.04 -13.44 -3.00
C PRO A 117 -12.80 -12.83 -1.63
N GLU A 118 -13.85 -12.41 -0.93
CA GLU A 118 -13.74 -11.72 0.37
C GLU A 118 -12.92 -12.50 1.41
N VAL A 119 -13.07 -13.83 1.45
CA VAL A 119 -12.30 -14.72 2.33
C VAL A 119 -10.78 -14.59 2.15
N ILE A 120 -10.31 -14.26 0.94
CA ILE A 120 -8.88 -14.03 0.70
C ILE A 120 -8.45 -12.71 1.35
N TYR A 121 -9.26 -11.65 1.29
CA TYR A 121 -8.93 -10.40 1.98
C TYR A 121 -8.98 -10.56 3.51
N VAL A 122 -9.93 -11.33 4.03
CA VAL A 122 -9.96 -11.70 5.45
C VAL A 122 -8.64 -12.35 5.86
N GLN A 123 -8.19 -13.35 5.10
CA GLN A 123 -6.98 -14.09 5.41
C GLN A 123 -5.72 -13.23 5.27
N GLN A 124 -5.59 -12.50 4.15
CA GLN A 124 -4.36 -11.83 3.77
C GLN A 124 -4.24 -10.40 4.31
N CYS A 125 -5.35 -9.68 4.46
CA CYS A 125 -5.35 -8.28 4.89
C CYS A 125 -5.69 -8.10 6.37
N TYR A 126 -6.36 -9.07 7.02
CA TYR A 126 -6.70 -9.01 8.44
C TYR A 126 -5.96 -10.06 9.28
N ALA A 127 -6.23 -11.36 9.04
CA ALA A 127 -5.77 -12.43 9.92
C ALA A 127 -4.25 -12.58 9.93
N LEU A 128 -3.60 -12.58 8.75
CA LEU A 128 -2.15 -12.68 8.63
C LEU A 128 -1.42 -11.48 9.27
N PRO A 129 -1.70 -10.22 8.93
CA PRO A 129 -1.04 -9.07 9.54
C PRO A 129 -1.26 -9.00 11.07
N LEU A 130 -2.46 -9.34 11.54
CA LEU A 130 -2.76 -9.40 12.97
C LEU A 130 -1.95 -10.49 13.69
N ALA A 131 -1.83 -11.68 13.10
CA ALA A 131 -1.03 -12.77 13.67
C ALA A 131 0.45 -12.39 13.77
N LEU A 132 1.00 -11.72 12.75
CA LEU A 132 2.39 -11.23 12.75
C LEU A 132 2.60 -10.16 13.84
N ALA A 133 1.68 -9.20 13.95
CA ALA A 133 1.72 -8.15 14.97
C ALA A 133 1.62 -8.71 16.39
N ARG A 134 0.68 -9.64 16.62
CA ARG A 134 0.53 -10.35 17.91
C ARG A 134 1.82 -11.12 18.25
N HIS A 135 2.38 -11.87 17.30
CA HIS A 135 3.64 -12.58 17.55
C HIS A 135 4.78 -11.62 17.92
N ALA A 136 4.96 -10.54 17.16
CA ALA A 136 5.98 -9.53 17.42
C ALA A 136 5.86 -8.89 18.82
N SER A 137 4.63 -8.64 19.29
CA SER A 137 4.40 -8.08 20.64
C SER A 137 4.76 -9.03 21.79
N THR A 138 4.83 -10.35 21.53
CA THR A 138 5.11 -11.38 22.55
C THR A 138 6.58 -11.77 22.64
N LEU A 139 7.44 -11.21 21.79
CA LEU A 139 8.87 -11.44 21.84
C LEU A 139 9.45 -10.92 23.18
N SER A 140 10.53 -11.53 23.65
CA SER A 140 11.25 -11.03 24.84
C SER A 140 11.77 -9.61 24.64
N SER A 141 12.12 -9.27 23.40
CA SER A 141 12.54 -7.95 22.96
C SER A 141 11.70 -7.57 21.73
N PRO A 142 10.47 -7.04 21.93
CA PRO A 142 9.61 -6.60 20.83
C PRO A 142 10.30 -5.53 19.97
N PRO A 143 9.95 -5.41 18.69
CA PRO A 143 10.57 -4.43 17.82
C PRO A 143 10.27 -3.01 18.31
N ARG A 144 11.30 -2.16 18.23
CA ARG A 144 11.19 -0.74 18.54
C ARG A 144 10.36 0.01 17.52
N ALA A 145 10.14 -0.53 16.33
CA ALA A 145 9.14 -0.05 15.38
C ALA A 145 8.51 -1.21 14.61
N TYR A 146 7.19 -1.22 14.51
CA TYR A 146 6.44 -2.11 13.62
C TYR A 146 5.69 -1.24 12.60
N VAL A 147 6.19 -1.19 11.37
CA VAL A 147 5.69 -0.31 10.31
C VAL A 147 4.80 -1.09 9.36
N ARG A 148 3.56 -0.64 9.17
CA ARG A 148 2.61 -1.22 8.22
C ARG A 148 2.52 -0.36 6.95
N LEU A 149 2.79 -0.94 5.79
CA LEU A 149 2.50 -0.29 4.50
C LEU A 149 1.06 -0.61 4.08
N VAL A 150 0.27 0.44 3.84
CA VAL A 150 -1.10 0.35 3.34
C VAL A 150 -1.12 0.86 1.90
N PRO A 151 -1.51 0.04 0.91
CA PRO A 151 -1.67 0.48 -0.47
C PRO A 151 -2.92 1.38 -0.59
N PRO A 152 -3.15 1.99 -1.77
CA PRO A 152 -4.43 2.63 -2.06
C PRO A 152 -5.61 1.69 -1.79
N ALA A 153 -6.38 2.03 -0.75
CA ALA A 153 -7.46 1.21 -0.18
C ALA A 153 -8.70 2.04 0.19
N TYR A 154 -8.74 3.30 -0.22
CA TYR A 154 -9.77 4.28 0.15
C TYR A 154 -10.31 4.99 -1.09
N VAL A 155 -11.56 5.44 -1.01
CA VAL A 155 -12.25 6.11 -2.12
C VAL A 155 -11.57 7.44 -2.41
N MET A 156 -11.13 7.61 -3.65
CA MET A 156 -10.60 8.87 -4.16
C MET A 156 -11.75 9.66 -4.81
N SER A 157 -12.27 10.70 -4.15
CA SER A 157 -13.38 11.51 -4.70
C SER A 157 -12.86 12.60 -5.63
N ASN A 158 -13.30 12.63 -6.90
CA ASN A 158 -13.02 13.75 -7.80
C ASN A 158 -13.83 15.00 -7.38
N SER A 159 -13.22 15.97 -6.68
CA SER A 159 -13.76 17.33 -6.56
C SER A 159 -12.79 18.34 -7.19
N VAL A 160 -13.08 18.73 -8.42
CA VAL A 160 -12.43 19.88 -9.07
C VAL A 160 -12.99 21.13 -8.39
N THR A 161 -12.33 21.58 -7.31
CA THR A 161 -12.22 22.96 -6.82
C THR A 161 -11.57 22.95 -5.42
N GLY A 162 -10.24 22.82 -5.40
CA GLY A 162 -9.41 23.14 -4.24
C GLY A 162 -8.82 21.96 -3.48
N GLY A 163 -7.65 21.49 -3.93
CA GLY A 163 -6.61 20.82 -3.14
C GLY A 163 -7.00 19.52 -2.43
N TYR A 164 -6.45 18.41 -2.90
CA TYR A 164 -6.65 17.08 -2.33
C TYR A 164 -5.63 16.84 -1.21
N THR A 165 -5.90 17.44 -0.05
CA THR A 165 -5.72 16.67 1.17
C THR A 165 -6.95 15.79 1.29
N GLU A 166 -6.80 14.57 1.81
CA GLU A 166 -7.95 13.84 2.28
C GLU A 166 -8.63 14.67 3.36
N ARG A 167 -9.60 15.51 2.99
CA ARG A 167 -10.37 16.23 4.00
C ARG A 167 -11.28 15.20 4.64
N PHE A 168 -11.27 15.22 5.96
CA PHE A 168 -12.45 14.93 6.78
C PHE A 168 -13.70 15.35 6.00
N VAL A 169 -14.74 14.52 6.05
CA VAL A 169 -16.07 14.90 5.57
C VAL A 169 -16.58 16.04 6.45
N GLU A 170 -16.01 17.24 6.30
CA GLU A 170 -16.61 18.48 6.78
C GLU A 170 -17.63 18.86 5.72
N ALA A 171 -18.89 18.79 6.14
CA ALA A 171 -20.02 19.21 5.37
C ALA A 171 -19.77 20.60 4.78
N LYS A 172 -19.49 20.68 3.47
CA LYS A 172 -19.75 21.89 2.71
C LYS A 172 -21.27 22.11 2.74
N LYS A 173 -21.75 22.85 3.74
CA LYS A 173 -22.95 23.66 3.56
C LYS A 173 -22.58 24.71 2.51
N GLU A 174 -23.10 24.61 1.29
CA GLU A 174 -23.77 25.75 0.67
C GLU A 174 -24.54 25.49 -0.64
N LYS A 175 -25.65 26.23 -0.71
CA LYS A 175 -26.50 26.73 -1.81
C LYS A 175 -27.10 25.76 -2.84
N LYS A 176 -28.44 25.71 -2.74
CA LYS A 176 -29.42 25.27 -3.75
C LYS A 176 -29.01 25.65 -5.17
N GLY A 177 -28.97 24.67 -6.09
CA GLY A 177 -28.96 24.97 -7.52
C GLY A 177 -28.34 23.95 -8.47
N GLY A 178 -27.73 22.86 -8.00
CA GLY A 178 -27.19 21.82 -8.88
C GLY A 178 -26.94 20.53 -8.12
N MET A 179 -27.50 19.42 -8.59
CA MET A 179 -27.65 18.19 -7.81
C MET A 179 -26.36 17.36 -7.80
N PHE A 180 -25.54 17.51 -6.76
CA PHE A 180 -24.70 16.43 -6.22
C PHE A 180 -25.15 16.14 -4.79
N ARG A 181 -25.88 15.04 -4.59
CA ARG A 181 -26.27 14.57 -3.25
C ARG A 181 -25.14 13.68 -2.73
N SER A 182 -24.40 14.13 -1.73
CA SER A 182 -23.80 13.17 -0.79
C SER A 182 -24.96 12.50 -0.05
N LYS A 183 -25.09 11.18 -0.20
CA LYS A 183 -26.14 10.38 0.46
C LYS A 183 -25.80 10.05 1.92
N ASP A 184 -24.57 10.29 2.36
CA ASP A 184 -24.07 9.74 3.62
C ASP A 184 -24.03 10.83 4.70
N LYS A 185 -25.20 11.13 5.28
CA LYS A 185 -25.31 12.00 6.47
C LYS A 185 -24.77 11.34 7.76
N GLY A 186 -24.48 10.03 7.72
CA GLY A 186 -23.98 9.26 8.86
C GLY A 186 -22.46 9.11 8.93
N SER A 187 -21.71 9.73 8.02
CA SER A 187 -20.25 9.59 7.91
C SER A 187 -19.46 10.87 8.17
N GLU A 188 -20.11 11.93 8.68
CA GLU A 188 -19.42 13.15 9.11
C GLU A 188 -18.42 12.80 10.22
N GLY A 189 -17.15 13.20 10.05
CA GLY A 189 -16.08 12.95 11.02
C GLY A 189 -15.39 11.59 10.95
N LEU A 190 -15.84 10.63 10.13
CA LEU A 190 -15.21 9.29 10.04
C LEU A 190 -13.89 9.25 9.24
N GLY A 191 -13.55 10.34 8.56
CA GLY A 191 -12.41 10.37 7.65
C GLY A 191 -12.66 9.63 6.33
N PRO A 192 -11.61 9.15 5.66
CA PRO A 192 -11.67 8.57 4.31
C PRO A 192 -12.39 7.21 4.29
N LYS A 193 -13.36 7.04 3.39
CA LYS A 193 -14.12 5.80 3.24
C LYS A 193 -13.25 4.70 2.61
N PRO A 194 -13.16 3.50 3.21
CA PRO A 194 -12.51 2.35 2.58
C PRO A 194 -13.18 1.96 1.26
N ASP A 195 -12.39 1.67 0.22
CA ASP A 195 -12.90 1.36 -1.13
C ASP A 195 -13.22 -0.14 -1.30
N GLY A 196 -14.52 -0.43 -1.32
CA GLY A 196 -15.05 -1.78 -1.52
C GLY A 196 -14.61 -2.79 -0.44
N VAL A 197 -14.77 -4.07 -0.78
CA VAL A 197 -14.46 -5.20 0.12
C VAL A 197 -12.97 -5.20 0.51
N ARG A 198 -12.08 -5.03 -0.49
CA ARG A 198 -10.62 -4.99 -0.27
C ARG A 198 -10.25 -3.86 0.69
N GLY A 199 -10.74 -2.65 0.44
CA GLY A 199 -10.46 -1.48 1.27
C GLY A 199 -10.86 -1.67 2.72
N ARG A 200 -12.08 -2.21 2.95
CA ARG A 200 -12.57 -2.51 4.30
C ARG A 200 -11.62 -3.44 5.07
N TRP A 201 -11.18 -4.52 4.45
CA TRP A 201 -10.30 -5.48 5.13
C TRP A 201 -8.86 -4.98 5.31
N TRP A 202 -8.35 -4.14 4.41
CA TRP A 202 -7.08 -3.43 4.64
C TRP A 202 -7.18 -2.46 5.83
N HIS A 203 -8.24 -1.66 5.88
CA HIS A 203 -8.48 -0.72 6.97
C HIS A 203 -8.64 -1.46 8.31
N GLU A 204 -9.48 -2.49 8.34
CA GLU A 204 -9.75 -3.26 9.54
C GLU A 204 -8.52 -4.05 10.02
N GLY A 205 -7.68 -4.52 9.10
CA GLY A 205 -6.40 -5.15 9.43
C GLY A 205 -5.43 -4.19 10.11
N VAL A 206 -5.30 -2.97 9.59
CA VAL A 206 -4.50 -1.91 10.22
C VAL A 206 -5.05 -1.57 11.61
N ARG A 207 -6.38 -1.42 11.73
CA ARG A 207 -7.07 -1.19 13.01
C ARG A 207 -6.75 -2.30 14.03
N ALA A 208 -6.76 -3.55 13.60
CA ALA A 208 -6.44 -4.69 14.46
C ALA A 208 -4.97 -4.76 14.88
N GLN A 209 -4.03 -4.44 13.99
CA GLN A 209 -2.61 -4.36 14.34
C GLN A 209 -2.32 -3.20 15.31
N ALA A 210 -2.93 -2.04 15.07
CA ALA A 210 -2.84 -0.87 15.95
C ALA A 210 -3.36 -1.14 17.36
N ALA A 211 -4.33 -2.05 17.50
CA ALA A 211 -4.93 -2.47 18.77
C ALA A 211 -4.07 -3.49 19.55
N VAL A 212 -2.98 -4.03 18.97
CA VAL A 212 -2.11 -4.99 19.67
C VAL A 212 -1.37 -4.30 20.82
N PRO A 213 -1.59 -4.71 22.08
CA PRO A 213 -0.95 -4.06 23.22
C PRO A 213 0.58 -4.19 23.18
N GLY A 214 1.28 -3.12 23.56
CA GLY A 214 2.75 -3.12 23.67
C GLY A 214 3.51 -3.12 22.34
N LEU A 215 2.81 -3.13 21.20
CA LEU A 215 3.46 -3.03 19.89
C LEU A 215 3.71 -1.57 19.52
N ASN A 216 4.96 -1.24 19.19
CA ASN A 216 5.31 0.11 18.73
C ASN A 216 4.93 0.33 17.26
N PHE A 217 3.62 0.31 17.01
CA PHE A 217 3.01 0.31 15.69
C PHE A 217 2.92 1.71 15.08
N VAL A 218 3.17 1.81 13.79
CA VAL A 218 2.90 2.96 12.94
C VAL A 218 2.47 2.46 11.56
N ALA A 219 1.49 3.12 10.95
CA ALA A 219 1.09 2.82 9.58
C ALA A 219 1.45 3.97 8.65
N ILE A 220 1.79 3.64 7.41
CA ILE A 220 1.81 4.60 6.32
C ILE A 220 0.81 4.17 5.26
N ARG A 221 0.04 5.13 4.76
CA ARG A 221 -0.80 4.96 3.59
C ARG A 221 -0.14 5.65 2.42
N ALA A 222 0.31 4.83 1.47
CA ALA A 222 0.91 5.34 0.26
C ALA A 222 -0.17 5.69 -0.76
N GLY A 223 0.11 6.72 -1.57
CA GLY A 223 -0.48 6.86 -2.89
C GLY A 223 -0.15 5.66 -3.78
N GLU A 224 -0.54 5.74 -5.04
CA GLU A 224 -0.17 4.78 -6.07
C GLU A 224 1.36 4.72 -6.21
N ILE A 225 1.94 3.66 -5.66
CA ILE A 225 3.39 3.44 -5.69
C ILE A 225 3.78 3.07 -7.12
N TYR A 226 4.80 3.75 -7.65
CA TYR A 226 5.39 3.42 -8.94
C TYR A 226 6.91 3.49 -8.89
N GLY A 227 7.58 2.88 -9.87
CA GLY A 227 9.04 2.97 -10.01
C GLY A 227 9.68 1.62 -10.29
N GLU A 228 11.01 1.60 -10.20
CA GLU A 228 11.81 0.44 -10.56
C GLU A 228 11.43 -0.81 -9.76
N ALA A 229 11.23 -1.92 -10.48
CA ALA A 229 10.88 -3.21 -9.88
C ALA A 229 9.67 -3.14 -8.94
N PHE A 230 8.72 -2.23 -9.17
CA PHE A 230 7.38 -2.29 -8.59
C PHE A 230 6.44 -2.87 -9.65
N GLY A 231 6.05 -4.13 -9.48
CA GLY A 231 5.42 -4.93 -10.54
C GLY A 231 3.90 -4.81 -10.63
N GLU A 232 3.31 -3.90 -9.86
CA GLU A 232 1.86 -3.77 -9.72
C GLU A 232 1.45 -2.31 -9.89
N GLY A 233 0.15 -2.07 -10.01
CA GLY A 233 -0.39 -0.72 -10.03
C GLY A 233 -0.66 -0.14 -11.42
N GLN A 234 -1.36 0.98 -11.43
CA GLN A 234 -1.93 1.59 -12.61
C GLN A 234 -0.90 2.37 -13.45
N VAL A 235 0.19 2.85 -12.83
CA VAL A 235 1.25 3.57 -13.55
C VAL A 235 2.00 2.60 -14.46
N LEU A 236 2.44 1.45 -13.94
CA LEU A 236 3.11 0.43 -14.74
C LEU A 236 2.21 -0.11 -15.84
N ALA A 237 0.94 -0.43 -15.52
CA ALA A 237 -0.01 -0.92 -16.52
C ALA A 237 -0.15 0.05 -17.70
N ARG A 238 -0.30 1.36 -17.44
CA ARG A 238 -0.40 2.37 -18.49
C ARG A 238 0.88 2.52 -19.32
N LEU A 239 2.07 2.39 -18.70
CA LEU A 239 3.34 2.39 -19.44
C LEU A 239 3.46 1.18 -20.37
N VAL A 240 3.08 -0.01 -19.91
CA VAL A 240 3.10 -1.23 -20.73
C VAL A 240 2.11 -1.12 -21.88
N ILE A 241 0.88 -0.69 -21.61
CA ILE A 241 -0.13 -0.48 -22.66
C ILE A 241 0.35 0.57 -23.67
N ALA A 242 0.90 1.70 -23.23
CA ALA A 242 1.45 2.71 -24.12
C ALA A 242 2.54 2.15 -25.05
N HIS A 243 3.38 1.24 -24.55
CA HIS A 243 4.38 0.54 -25.37
C HIS A 243 3.73 -0.36 -26.44
N VAL A 244 2.62 -1.03 -26.12
CA VAL A 244 1.83 -1.80 -27.12
C VAL A 244 1.24 -0.86 -28.18
N TYR A 245 0.63 0.25 -27.78
CA TYR A 245 0.06 1.23 -28.72
C TYR A 245 1.12 1.87 -29.63
N LYS A 246 2.35 2.06 -29.13
CA LYS A 246 3.50 2.43 -29.97
C LYS A 246 3.76 1.40 -31.06
N HIS A 247 3.74 0.12 -30.70
CA HIS A 247 3.93 -0.97 -31.67
C HIS A 247 2.81 -1.02 -32.71
N LYS A 248 1.55 -0.86 -32.27
CA LYS A 248 0.37 -0.81 -33.16
C LYS A 248 0.29 0.45 -34.02
N GLN A 249 1.05 1.50 -33.67
CA GLN A 249 0.97 2.82 -34.31
C GLN A 249 -0.42 3.47 -34.19
N GLU A 250 -1.12 3.17 -33.09
CA GLU A 250 -2.48 3.62 -32.80
C GLU A 250 -2.50 4.74 -31.76
N LYS A 251 -3.61 5.48 -31.71
CA LYS A 251 -3.88 6.46 -30.66
C LYS A 251 -4.38 5.72 -29.42
N MET A 252 -3.77 5.98 -28.26
CA MET A 252 -4.20 5.42 -26.98
C MET A 252 -5.38 6.24 -26.42
N GLU A 253 -6.56 5.63 -26.32
CA GLU A 253 -7.74 6.28 -25.73
C GLU A 253 -7.97 5.78 -24.30
N PHE A 254 -8.14 6.70 -23.36
CA PHE A 254 -8.40 6.39 -21.97
C PHE A 254 -9.90 6.50 -21.66
N LEU A 255 -10.40 5.58 -20.83
CA LEU A 255 -11.70 5.75 -20.18
C LEU A 255 -11.64 6.90 -19.16
N HIS A 256 -12.75 7.61 -18.99
CA HIS A 256 -12.88 8.80 -18.12
C HIS A 256 -12.07 10.02 -18.59
N SER A 257 -12.29 11.17 -17.93
CA SER A 257 -11.62 12.42 -18.28
C SER A 257 -10.14 12.43 -17.86
N GLY A 258 -9.35 13.25 -18.54
CA GLY A 258 -7.96 13.52 -18.17
C GLY A 258 -7.78 14.15 -16.78
N ASP A 259 -8.83 14.80 -16.24
CA ASP A 259 -8.84 15.42 -14.91
C ASP A 259 -8.93 14.41 -13.75
N LEU A 260 -9.11 13.12 -14.04
CA LEU A 260 -9.11 12.07 -13.03
C LEU A 260 -7.79 12.12 -12.24
N ARG A 261 -7.87 12.39 -10.95
CA ARG A 261 -6.69 12.52 -10.09
C ARG A 261 -6.16 11.17 -9.64
N LEU A 262 -4.85 11.09 -9.58
CA LEU A 262 -4.07 9.95 -9.11
C LEU A 262 -3.12 10.49 -8.04
N HIS A 263 -3.26 10.05 -6.80
CA HIS A 263 -2.20 10.27 -5.82
C HIS A 263 -1.09 9.27 -6.14
N THR A 264 0.11 9.73 -6.41
CA THR A 264 1.26 8.88 -6.72
C THR A 264 2.34 9.04 -5.67
N VAL A 265 3.24 8.06 -5.58
CA VAL A 265 4.52 8.22 -4.87
C VAL A 265 5.55 7.32 -5.54
N HIS A 266 6.76 7.83 -5.77
CA HIS A 266 7.83 6.97 -6.28
C HIS A 266 8.28 5.99 -5.18
N VAL A 267 8.55 4.73 -5.55
CA VAL A 267 8.87 3.66 -4.61
C VAL A 267 10.08 4.00 -3.73
N ARG A 268 11.05 4.76 -4.24
CA ARG A 268 12.20 5.23 -3.46
C ARG A 268 11.79 6.18 -2.34
N ASP A 269 10.81 7.04 -2.57
CA ASP A 269 10.33 7.97 -1.56
C ASP A 269 9.40 7.26 -0.56
N ALA A 270 8.60 6.30 -1.02
CA ALA A 270 7.80 5.45 -0.14
C ALA A 270 8.68 4.68 0.86
N VAL A 271 9.75 4.03 0.42
CA VAL A 271 10.63 3.24 1.31
C VAL A 271 11.48 4.11 2.24
N ARG A 272 11.82 5.33 1.82
CA ARG A 272 12.43 6.34 2.69
C ARG A 272 11.45 6.76 3.78
N ALA A 273 10.22 7.10 3.43
CA ALA A 273 9.19 7.44 4.39
C ALA A 273 8.96 6.31 5.40
N MET A 274 8.94 5.04 4.96
CA MET A 274 8.87 3.88 5.86
C MET A 274 10.00 3.89 6.89
N PHE A 275 11.24 4.12 6.46
CA PHE A 275 12.39 4.14 7.36
C PHE A 275 12.37 5.32 8.33
N GLU A 276 12.01 6.52 7.85
CA GLU A 276 11.89 7.72 8.69
C GLU A 276 10.82 7.56 9.77
N VAL A 277 9.63 7.02 9.43
CA VAL A 277 8.60 6.77 10.45
C VAL A 277 9.01 5.67 11.43
N ALA A 278 9.77 4.67 10.98
CA ALA A 278 10.33 3.64 11.86
C ALA A 278 11.28 4.28 12.88
N HIS A 279 12.18 5.14 12.41
CA HIS A 279 13.13 5.84 13.28
C HIS A 279 12.41 6.76 14.26
N TRP A 280 11.46 7.55 13.78
CA TRP A 280 10.64 8.46 14.58
C TRP A 280 9.89 7.72 15.69
N VAL A 281 9.12 6.69 15.36
CA VAL A 281 8.34 5.95 16.36
C VAL A 281 9.24 5.20 17.36
N ALA A 282 10.39 4.68 16.90
CA ALA A 282 11.38 4.00 17.74
C ALA A 282 12.15 4.93 18.70
N SER A 283 12.16 6.24 18.43
CA SER A 283 12.84 7.23 19.26
C SER A 283 12.02 7.67 20.48
N GLN A 284 10.70 7.59 20.39
CA GLN A 284 9.78 8.14 21.40
C GLN A 284 8.79 7.12 21.98
N GLY A 285 8.58 5.99 21.29
CA GLY A 285 7.61 4.98 21.70
C GLY A 285 6.17 5.30 21.31
N ARG A 286 5.31 4.28 21.39
CA ARG A 286 3.93 4.34 20.87
C ARG A 286 3.07 5.40 21.55
N ALA A 287 3.10 5.44 22.87
CA ALA A 287 2.23 6.34 23.64
C ALA A 287 2.52 7.82 23.35
N ALA A 288 3.80 8.20 23.20
CA ALA A 288 4.16 9.57 22.80
C ALA A 288 3.80 9.83 21.33
N ALA A 289 4.00 8.84 20.45
CA ALA A 289 3.64 8.95 19.05
C ALA A 289 2.12 9.16 18.85
N ASP A 290 1.28 8.46 19.62
CA ASP A 290 -0.17 8.62 19.60
C ASP A 290 -0.59 10.03 20.02
N GLN A 291 0.11 10.65 20.98
CA GLN A 291 -0.19 12.03 21.39
C GLN A 291 0.20 13.07 20.34
N ILE A 292 1.24 12.79 19.54
CA ILE A 292 1.76 13.73 18.53
C ILE A 292 0.98 13.61 17.21
N ALA A 293 0.67 12.39 16.78
CA ALA A 293 0.13 12.12 15.44
C ALA A 293 -0.89 10.96 15.42
N GLY A 294 -1.47 10.61 16.57
CA GLY A 294 -2.48 9.56 16.64
C GLY A 294 -3.75 9.97 15.92
N GLU A 295 -4.18 9.13 14.99
CA GLU A 295 -5.45 9.26 14.27
C GLU A 295 -6.42 8.19 14.75
N GLU A 296 -7.67 8.58 14.98
CA GLU A 296 -8.74 7.62 15.29
C GLU A 296 -9.09 6.80 14.05
N MET A 297 -9.09 5.48 14.20
CA MET A 297 -9.43 4.52 13.16
C MET A 297 -10.81 3.92 13.46
N PRO A 298 -11.90 4.45 12.86
CA PRO A 298 -13.22 3.89 13.08
C PRO A 298 -13.30 2.46 12.51
N CYS A 299 -14.28 1.68 12.95
CA CYS A 299 -14.55 0.37 12.35
C CYS A 299 -14.81 0.50 10.83
N ALA A 300 -14.28 -0.40 10.01
CA ALA A 300 -14.42 -0.34 8.55
C ALA A 300 -15.89 -0.34 8.07
N TRP A 301 -16.82 -0.84 8.89
CA TRP A 301 -18.26 -0.87 8.61
C TRP A 301 -19.02 0.34 9.16
N ALA A 302 -18.34 1.34 9.75
CA ALA A 302 -18.97 2.59 10.16
C ALA A 302 -19.59 3.35 8.97
N TRP A 303 -19.06 3.15 7.75
CA TRP A 303 -19.62 3.68 6.51
C TRP A 303 -20.74 2.82 5.90
N SER A 304 -20.98 1.62 6.43
CA SER A 304 -21.96 0.66 5.90
C SER A 304 -23.36 0.98 6.43
N THR A 305 -24.13 1.74 5.65
CA THR A 305 -25.50 2.17 5.99
C THR A 305 -26.54 1.64 5.01
N GLY A 306 -27.80 1.51 5.47
CA GLY A 306 -28.90 0.99 4.65
C GLY A 306 -28.74 -0.49 4.29
N LYS A 307 -29.53 -0.95 3.30
CA LYS A 307 -29.58 -2.36 2.88
C LYS A 307 -28.22 -2.88 2.38
N ASP A 308 -27.56 -2.11 1.53
CA ASP A 308 -26.23 -2.47 1.02
C ASP A 308 -25.23 -2.58 2.19
N GLY A 309 -25.33 -1.70 3.18
CA GLY A 309 -24.53 -1.78 4.40
C GLY A 309 -24.79 -3.02 5.25
N ASP A 310 -26.02 -3.53 5.30
CA ASP A 310 -26.36 -4.76 6.04
C ASP A 310 -25.75 -6.01 5.37
N GLU A 311 -25.63 -6.00 4.04
CA GLU A 311 -24.91 -7.02 3.28
C GLU A 311 -23.40 -6.93 3.52
N GLU A 312 -22.82 -5.73 3.45
CA GLU A 312 -21.39 -5.51 3.72
C GLU A 312 -20.99 -6.01 5.12
N LYS A 313 -21.84 -5.80 6.13
CA LYS A 313 -21.63 -6.27 7.51
C LYS A 313 -21.64 -7.80 7.66
N GLN A 314 -22.12 -8.55 6.68
CA GLN A 314 -22.02 -10.02 6.73
C GLN A 314 -20.56 -10.49 6.73
N GLY A 315 -19.65 -9.72 6.11
CA GLY A 315 -18.21 -10.01 6.12
C GLY A 315 -17.63 -10.14 7.53
N MET A 316 -18.16 -9.42 8.52
CA MET A 316 -17.72 -9.50 9.92
C MET A 316 -17.85 -10.91 10.49
N LYS A 317 -18.82 -11.70 10.03
CA LYS A 317 -19.06 -13.08 10.49
C LYS A 317 -17.99 -14.07 10.00
N LEU A 318 -17.17 -13.68 9.03
CA LEU A 318 -16.07 -14.50 8.52
C LEU A 318 -14.89 -14.56 9.50
N VAL A 319 -14.86 -13.69 10.52
CA VAL A 319 -13.77 -13.57 11.50
C VAL A 319 -14.33 -13.77 12.91
N PRO A 320 -14.15 -14.97 13.50
CA PRO A 320 -14.66 -15.25 14.85
C PRO A 320 -14.07 -14.35 15.94
N ASP A 321 -12.80 -13.93 15.79
CA ASP A 321 -12.08 -13.07 16.73
C ASP A 321 -11.93 -11.63 16.25
N LEU A 322 -12.93 -11.13 15.50
CA LEU A 322 -12.93 -9.77 14.97
C LEU A 322 -12.77 -8.77 16.11
N LEU A 323 -11.91 -7.77 15.89
CA LEU A 323 -11.75 -6.63 16.79
C LEU A 323 -13.11 -5.97 17.02
N ASP A 324 -13.41 -5.68 18.29
CA ASP A 324 -14.69 -5.06 18.68
C ASP A 324 -14.97 -3.82 17.79
N PRO A 325 -16.11 -3.80 17.07
CA PRO A 325 -16.50 -2.67 16.22
C PRO A 325 -16.61 -1.34 16.97
N SER A 326 -16.83 -1.38 18.28
CA SER A 326 -16.91 -0.21 19.15
C SER A 326 -15.57 0.23 19.73
N ALA A 327 -14.50 -0.55 19.54
CA ALA A 327 -13.18 -0.20 20.04
C ALA A 327 -12.64 1.06 19.35
N GLN A 328 -12.36 2.07 20.17
CA GLN A 328 -11.65 3.27 19.73
C GLN A 328 -10.17 2.97 19.60
N ILE A 329 -9.70 2.90 18.36
CA ILE A 329 -8.30 2.61 18.07
C ILE A 329 -7.63 3.89 17.60
N VAL A 330 -6.50 4.23 18.21
CA VAL A 330 -5.69 5.39 17.86
C VAL A 330 -4.28 4.91 17.57
N ALA A 331 -3.71 5.33 16.43
CA ALA A 331 -2.31 5.08 16.10
C ALA A 331 -1.77 6.15 15.14
N PRO A 332 -0.45 6.34 15.04
CA PRO A 332 0.11 7.21 14.03
C PRO A 332 -0.12 6.60 12.65
N TYR A 333 -0.78 7.36 11.77
CA TYR A 333 -1.15 6.91 10.44
C TYR A 333 -0.90 7.99 9.39
N PHE A 334 0.23 7.89 8.70
CA PHE A 334 0.71 8.96 7.82
C PHE A 334 0.34 8.74 6.36
N ASN A 335 -0.07 9.79 5.68
CA ASN A 335 -0.22 9.78 4.22
C ASN A 335 1.13 10.07 3.55
N VAL A 336 1.47 9.28 2.54
CA VAL A 336 2.71 9.44 1.77
C VAL A 336 2.38 9.52 0.28
N VAL A 337 2.51 10.72 -0.27
CA VAL A 337 2.28 11.04 -1.69
C VAL A 337 3.38 11.97 -2.17
N ASP A 338 3.65 11.98 -3.48
CA ASP A 338 4.48 12.98 -4.12
C ASP A 338 3.69 14.28 -4.39
N ASP A 339 4.43 15.37 -4.57
CA ASP A 339 3.87 16.70 -4.90
C ASP A 339 3.48 16.84 -6.38
N GLY A 340 3.48 15.73 -7.15
CA GLY A 340 3.24 15.73 -8.59
C GLY A 340 1.82 16.15 -8.97
N ASP A 341 0.88 16.10 -8.02
CA ASP A 341 -0.55 16.37 -8.22
C ASP A 341 -1.05 15.63 -9.47
N THR A 342 -0.71 14.34 -9.55
CA THR A 342 -0.82 13.55 -10.78
C THR A 342 -2.27 13.42 -11.22
N THR A 343 -2.50 13.55 -12.52
CA THR A 343 -3.79 13.30 -13.17
C THR A 343 -3.62 12.25 -14.25
N GLN A 344 -4.73 11.68 -14.71
CA GLN A 344 -4.73 10.77 -15.85
C GLN A 344 -4.13 11.46 -17.09
N ASP A 345 -4.38 12.75 -17.30
CA ASP A 345 -3.74 13.52 -18.37
C ASP A 345 -2.23 13.65 -18.20
N LYS A 346 -1.74 14.00 -17.00
CA LYS A 346 -0.29 14.06 -16.74
C LYS A 346 0.39 12.71 -17.00
N LEU A 347 -0.24 11.62 -16.59
CA LEU A 347 0.28 10.27 -16.81
C LEU A 347 0.22 9.85 -18.28
N ALA A 348 -0.87 10.15 -18.99
CA ALA A 348 -1.00 9.92 -20.42
C ALA A 348 0.03 10.72 -21.23
N LYS A 349 0.26 11.98 -20.84
CA LYS A 349 1.32 12.83 -21.37
C LYS A 349 2.70 12.23 -21.14
N ALA A 350 3.00 11.74 -19.95
CA ALA A 350 4.28 11.07 -19.68
C ALA A 350 4.48 9.84 -20.57
N CYS A 351 3.44 9.04 -20.79
CA CYS A 351 3.48 7.90 -21.72
C CYS A 351 3.72 8.36 -23.17
N SER A 352 3.04 9.42 -23.61
CA SER A 352 3.23 10.05 -24.92
C SER A 352 4.67 10.54 -25.10
N ASP A 353 5.23 11.23 -24.12
CA ASP A 353 6.59 11.78 -24.20
C ASP A 353 7.64 10.65 -24.28
N VAL A 354 7.45 9.55 -23.54
CA VAL A 354 8.37 8.40 -23.55
C VAL A 354 8.28 7.59 -24.84
N PHE A 355 7.07 7.32 -25.34
CA PHE A 355 6.84 6.39 -26.44
C PHE A 355 6.53 7.04 -27.79
N SER A 356 6.39 8.37 -27.83
CA SER A 356 6.00 9.14 -29.01
C SER A 356 4.64 8.70 -29.59
N ILE A 357 3.66 8.46 -28.73
CA ILE A 357 2.29 8.06 -29.10
C ILE A 357 1.30 9.22 -28.95
N LYS A 358 0.20 9.20 -29.71
CA LYS A 358 -0.93 10.12 -29.49
C LYS A 358 -1.86 9.55 -28.43
N TYR A 359 -2.54 10.40 -27.67
CA TYR A 359 -3.53 9.96 -26.69
C TYR A 359 -4.81 10.82 -26.67
N GLY A 360 -5.87 10.31 -26.05
CA GLY A 360 -7.15 10.98 -25.87
C GLY A 360 -7.99 10.41 -24.72
N PHE A 361 -9.18 10.98 -24.53
CA PHE A 361 -10.10 10.61 -23.45
C PHE A 361 -11.52 10.41 -23.98
N HIS A 362 -12.17 9.33 -23.59
CA HIS A 362 -13.59 9.14 -23.85
C HIS A 362 -14.45 10.07 -22.98
N SER A 363 -15.56 10.56 -23.54
CA SER A 363 -16.48 11.45 -22.82
C SER A 363 -17.16 10.74 -21.65
N SER A 364 -17.62 11.52 -20.66
CA SER A 364 -18.37 11.00 -19.50
C SER A 364 -19.65 10.25 -19.90
N VAL A 365 -20.21 10.54 -21.07
CA VAL A 365 -21.38 9.85 -21.62
C VAL A 365 -21.02 8.43 -22.06
N VAL A 366 -19.92 8.24 -22.78
CA VAL A 366 -19.43 6.90 -23.16
C VAL A 366 -19.06 6.11 -21.91
N SER A 367 -18.40 6.75 -20.95
CA SER A 367 -18.05 6.11 -19.68
C SER A 367 -19.27 5.71 -18.83
N SER A 368 -20.32 6.55 -18.80
CA SER A 368 -21.59 6.23 -18.12
C SER A 368 -22.33 5.09 -18.82
N LEU A 369 -22.32 5.07 -20.15
CA LEU A 369 -22.89 3.98 -20.94
C LEU A 369 -22.17 2.67 -20.64
N VAL A 370 -20.83 2.65 -20.71
CA VAL A 370 -19.97 1.51 -20.34
C VAL A 370 -20.24 1.01 -18.91
N THR A 371 -20.50 1.92 -17.97
CA THR A 371 -20.82 1.58 -16.57
C THR A 371 -22.25 1.06 -16.38
N SER A 372 -23.19 1.46 -17.26
CA SER A 372 -24.60 1.07 -17.22
C SER A 372 -24.92 -0.19 -18.04
N PHE A 373 -24.00 -0.66 -18.88
CA PHE A 373 -24.09 -1.97 -19.50
C PHE A 373 -23.90 -3.04 -18.40
N ASN A 374 -24.75 -4.07 -18.41
CA ASN A 374 -24.73 -5.12 -17.39
C ASN A 374 -23.34 -5.76 -17.30
N ARG A 375 -22.97 -6.28 -16.12
CA ARG A 375 -21.67 -6.95 -15.86
C ARG A 375 -21.25 -7.99 -16.92
N THR A 376 -22.21 -8.62 -17.60
CA THR A 376 -21.99 -9.57 -18.71
C THR A 376 -21.56 -8.90 -20.02
N ASP A 377 -22.05 -7.68 -20.32
CA ASP A 377 -21.71 -6.93 -21.54
C ASP A 377 -20.40 -6.13 -21.37
N PHE A 378 -20.03 -5.76 -20.14
CA PHE A 378 -18.69 -5.20 -19.87
C PHE A 378 -17.60 -6.25 -20.09
N GLY A 379 -17.87 -7.51 -19.73
CA GLY A 379 -17.01 -8.65 -20.07
C GLY A 379 -16.82 -8.75 -21.59
N ALA A 380 -17.93 -8.79 -22.34
CA ALA A 380 -17.89 -8.83 -23.81
C ALA A 380 -17.21 -7.60 -24.44
N LEU A 381 -17.40 -6.39 -23.91
CA LEU A 381 -16.72 -5.19 -24.43
C LEU A 381 -15.21 -5.19 -24.09
N VAL A 382 -14.85 -5.65 -22.89
CA VAL A 382 -13.44 -5.84 -22.53
C VAL A 382 -12.82 -6.95 -23.37
N ASP A 383 -13.56 -8.01 -23.65
CA ASP A 383 -13.13 -9.12 -24.52
C ASP A 383 -13.01 -8.65 -25.97
N ASP A 384 -13.96 -7.86 -26.52
CA ASP A 384 -13.88 -7.27 -27.86
C ASP A 384 -12.68 -6.31 -27.98
N ILE A 385 -12.46 -5.45 -26.97
CA ILE A 385 -11.29 -4.56 -26.92
C ILE A 385 -9.99 -5.39 -26.79
N ASN A 386 -10.01 -6.49 -26.04
CA ASN A 386 -8.86 -7.38 -25.89
C ASN A 386 -8.66 -8.29 -27.11
N GLU A 387 -9.67 -8.58 -27.93
CA GLU A 387 -9.55 -9.32 -29.18
C GLU A 387 -8.95 -8.43 -30.29
N ASP A 388 -9.13 -7.11 -30.20
CA ASP A 388 -8.48 -6.11 -31.05
C ASP A 388 -7.04 -5.76 -30.63
N HIS A 389 -6.52 -6.28 -29.50
CA HIS A 389 -5.21 -5.95 -28.92
C HIS A 389 -4.35 -7.17 -28.59
#